data_AF-A0A7X9KQM5-F1
#
_entry.id   AF-A0A7X9KQM5-F1
#
_cell.length_a   1.000
_cell.length_b   1.000
_cell.length_c   1.000
_cell.angle_alpha   90.00
_cell.angle_beta   90.00
_cell.angle_gamma   90.00
#
_symmetry.space_group_name_H-M   'P 1'
#
loop_
_entity.id
_entity.type
_entity.pdbx_description
1 polymer ?
#
loop_
_entity_poly.entity_id
_entity_poly.type
_entity_poly.pdbx_seq_one_letter_code
_entity_poly.pdbx_strand_id
1 'polypeptide(L)' 'MKLLFICSTQFDYLQDLTYCGLVELLGNQNVCDYPWNPKYHLPIKNYPKNLGYTGFSLPKFTIKNFQGY' A
#
# COMPACT_ATOMS: atom_id res chain seq x y z
N MET A 1 7.91 -9.59 -20.27
CA MET A 1 8.72 -8.36 -20.18
C MET A 1 8.94 -8.08 -18.69
N LYS A 2 10.16 -7.73 -18.26
CA LYS A 2 10.48 -7.48 -16.84
C LYS A 2 10.80 -6.00 -16.63
N LEU A 3 10.23 -5.38 -15.62
CA LEU A 3 10.40 -3.98 -15.24
C LEU A 3 11.27 -3.88 -13.98
N LEU A 4 12.30 -3.04 -14.04
CA LEU A 4 13.11 -2.68 -12.89
C LEU A 4 12.59 -1.36 -12.30
N PHE A 5 12.13 -1.40 -11.06
CA PHE A 5 11.63 -0.26 -10.32
C PHE A 5 12.74 0.27 -9.40
N ILE A 6 13.36 1.38 -9.80
CA ILE A 6 14.41 2.03 -9.00
C ILE A 6 13.73 2.86 -7.92
N CYS A 7 14.06 2.57 -6.68
CA CYS A 7 13.37 3.09 -5.52
C CYS A 7 14.34 3.64 -4.47
N SER A 8 13.88 4.56 -3.63
CA SER A 8 14.63 5.08 -2.48
C SER A 8 14.61 4.07 -1.34
N THR A 9 15.67 4.04 -0.53
CA THR A 9 15.70 3.30 0.75
C THR A 9 14.84 3.96 1.83
N GLN A 10 14.51 5.25 1.65
CA GLN A 10 13.65 5.99 2.56
C GLN A 10 12.18 5.69 2.32
N PHE A 11 11.36 5.98 3.34
CA PHE A 11 9.91 5.80 3.22
C PHE A 11 9.32 6.89 2.32
N ASP A 12 8.70 6.47 1.21
CA ASP A 12 7.97 7.35 0.31
C ASP A 12 6.62 6.71 -0.06
N TYR A 13 5.54 7.43 0.23
CA TYR A 13 4.19 6.99 -0.06
C TYR A 13 3.90 6.92 -1.56
N LEU A 14 4.44 7.86 -2.34
CA LEU A 14 4.25 7.87 -3.79
C LEU A 14 4.86 6.61 -4.39
N GLN A 15 6.09 6.30 -3.98
CA GLN A 15 6.82 5.10 -4.36
C GLN A 15 6.03 3.81 -4.04
N ASP A 16 5.47 3.73 -2.83
CA ASP A 16 4.65 2.58 -2.41
C ASP A 16 3.39 2.42 -3.28
N LEU A 17 2.70 3.52 -3.61
CA LEU A 17 1.52 3.48 -4.49
C LEU A 17 1.88 3.11 -5.93
N THR A 18 2.94 3.69 -6.47
CA THR A 18 3.39 3.39 -7.82
C THR A 18 3.80 1.92 -7.95
N TYR A 19 4.56 1.39 -6.99
CA TYR A 19 4.92 -0.03 -6.98
C TYR A 19 3.68 -0.91 -6.90
N CYS A 20 2.72 -0.59 -6.01
CA CYS A 20 1.48 -1.34 -5.88
C CYS A 20 0.69 -1.39 -7.20
N GLY A 21 0.51 -0.24 -7.86
CA GLY A 21 -0.20 -0.17 -9.14
C GLY A 21 0.54 -0.90 -10.27
N LEU A 22 1.88 -0.85 -10.29
CA LEU A 22 2.69 -1.59 -11.26
C LEU A 22 2.56 -3.10 -11.07
N VAL A 23 2.57 -3.58 -9.82
CA VAL A 23 2.39 -5.00 -9.50
C VAL A 23 0.95 -5.45 -9.81
N GLU A 24 -0.06 -4.63 -9.57
CA GLU A 24 -1.45 -4.91 -9.92
C GLU A 24 -1.64 -5.05 -11.44
N LEU A 25 -0.98 -4.20 -12.22
CA LEU A 25 -1.11 -4.17 -13.68
C LEU A 25 -0.25 -5.22 -14.39
N LEU A 26 0.98 -5.44 -13.93
CA LEU A 26 1.96 -6.30 -14.60
C LEU A 26 2.15 -7.66 -13.92
N GLY A 27 1.71 -7.81 -12.68
CA GLY A 27 2.00 -8.97 -11.83
C GLY A 27 3.37 -8.87 -11.14
N ASN A 28 3.45 -9.40 -9.91
CA ASN A 28 4.66 -9.33 -9.07
C ASN A 28 5.91 -9.97 -9.72
N GLN A 29 5.75 -11.04 -10.49
CA GLN A 29 6.83 -11.74 -11.19
C GLN A 29 7.50 -10.92 -12.30
N ASN A 30 6.85 -9.83 -12.73
CA ASN A 30 7.32 -8.97 -13.79
C ASN A 30 7.88 -7.63 -13.29
N VAL A 31 7.83 -7.36 -11.97
CA VAL A 31 8.33 -6.13 -11.35
C VAL A 31 9.40 -6.49 -10.33
N CYS A 32 10.60 -5.96 -10.49
CA CYS A 32 11.71 -6.13 -9.55
C CYS A 32 12.13 -4.77 -9.01
N ASP A 33 12.25 -4.63 -7.70
CA ASP A 33 12.64 -3.40 -7.02
C ASP A 33 14.14 -3.35 -6.72
N TYR A 34 14.74 -2.16 -6.82
CA TYR A 34 16.13 -1.92 -6.44
C TYR A 34 16.32 -0.56 -5.75
N PRO A 35 16.87 -0.51 -4.52
CA PRO A 35 17.31 -1.65 -3.71
C PRO A 35 16.12 -2.47 -3.18
N TRP A 36 16.35 -3.75 -2.87
CA TRP A 36 15.29 -4.65 -2.43
C TRP A 36 14.65 -4.16 -1.13
N ASN A 37 13.34 -3.92 -1.17
CA ASN A 37 12.53 -3.41 -0.09
C ASN A 37 11.56 -4.50 0.41
N PRO A 38 11.78 -5.09 1.59
CA PRO A 38 10.94 -6.17 2.11
C PRO A 38 9.47 -5.78 2.28
N LYS A 39 9.18 -4.48 2.45
CA LYS A 39 7.81 -3.98 2.64
C LYS A 39 6.92 -4.18 1.42
N TYR A 40 7.49 -4.33 0.24
CA TYR A 40 6.79 -4.57 -1.01
C TYR A 40 6.40 -6.04 -1.21
N HIS A 41 7.12 -6.94 -0.55
CA HIS A 41 6.94 -8.38 -0.70
C HIS A 41 6.19 -9.00 0.48
N LEU A 42 6.16 -8.31 1.62
CA LEU A 42 5.46 -8.76 2.83
C LEU A 42 4.10 -8.04 2.94
N PRO A 43 2.97 -8.76 3.10
CA PRO A 43 1.64 -8.18 3.21
C PRO A 43 1.38 -7.59 4.61
N ILE A 44 2.28 -6.74 5.09
CA ILE A 44 2.21 -6.15 6.43
C ILE A 44 1.15 -5.06 6.47
N LYS A 45 0.83 -4.44 5.32
CA LYS A 45 0.00 -3.24 5.27
C LYS A 45 -0.71 -3.09 3.93
N ASN A 46 -2.02 -2.87 3.98
CA ASN A 46 -2.82 -2.54 2.81
C ASN A 46 -2.64 -1.04 2.47
N TYR A 47 -2.25 -0.76 1.23
CA TYR A 47 -2.27 0.56 0.61
C TYR A 47 -3.41 0.61 -0.43
N PRO A 48 -4.04 1.77 -0.68
CA PRO A 48 -3.78 3.09 -0.12
C PRO A 48 -4.43 3.32 1.25
N LYS A 49 -3.63 3.82 2.21
CA LYS A 49 -4.18 4.52 3.39
C LYS A 49 -5.02 5.68 2.87
N ASN A 50 -6.29 5.74 3.23
CA ASN A 50 -7.29 6.70 2.78
C ASN A 50 -6.80 8.17 2.92
N LEU A 51 -6.10 8.72 1.91
CA LEU A 51 -5.53 10.08 1.93
C LEU A 51 -6.54 11.16 1.51
N GLY A 52 -7.79 10.78 1.25
CA GLY A 52 -8.91 11.68 0.99
C GLY A 52 -9.49 12.30 2.26
N TYR A 53 -8.67 12.96 3.08
CA TYR A 53 -9.18 13.83 4.14
C TYR A 53 -9.96 15.00 3.50
N THR A 54 -11.29 14.93 3.51
CA THR A 54 -12.18 16.08 3.29
C THR A 54 -12.87 16.43 4.62
N GLY A 55 -12.29 17.35 5.40
CA GLY A 55 -12.85 17.88 6.66
C GLY A 55 -12.41 17.19 7.96
N PHE A 56 -12.80 17.78 9.11
CA PHE A 56 -12.50 17.33 10.49
C PHE A 56 -12.96 15.87 10.72
N SER A 57 -12.08 14.90 10.53
CA SER A 57 -12.34 13.49 10.81
C SER A 57 -11.68 13.06 12.12
N LEU A 58 -12.29 13.44 13.24
CA LEU A 58 -12.08 12.73 14.51
C LEU A 58 -12.53 11.27 14.31
N PRO A 59 -11.78 10.28 14.84
CA PRO A 59 -12.16 8.87 14.70
C PRO A 59 -13.49 8.64 15.44
N LYS A 60 -14.55 8.33 14.69
CA LYS A 60 -15.78 7.83 15.30
C LYS A 60 -15.49 6.43 15.87
N PHE A 61 -15.40 6.34 17.19
CA PHE A 61 -15.55 5.08 17.91
C PHE A 61 -16.97 4.57 17.67
N THR A 62 -17.14 3.76 16.63
CA THR A 62 -18.38 2.98 16.47
C THR A 62 -18.21 1.71 17.30
N ILE A 63 -18.83 1.72 18.49
CA ILE A 63 -19.07 0.52 19.30
C ILE A 63 -20.01 -0.37 18.47
N LYS A 64 -19.50 -1.48 17.93
CA LYS A 64 -20.37 -2.52 17.38
C LYS A 64 -20.90 -3.34 18.55
N ASN A 65 -22.16 -3.11 18.91
CA ASN A 65 -22.91 -4.02 19.77
C ASN A 65 -23.07 -5.37 19.07
N PHE A 66 -22.60 -6.42 19.74
CA PHE A 66 -22.87 -7.82 19.46
C PHE A 66 -24.33 -8.13 19.82
N GLN A 67 -25.18 -8.50 18.86
CA GLN A 67 -26.33 -9.42 18.97
C GLN A 67 -26.62 -9.88 17.51
N GLY A 68 -26.72 -11.15 17.13
CA GLY A 68 -27.14 -12.34 17.86
C GLY A 68 -28.47 -12.80 17.26
N TYR A 69 -28.42 -13.90 16.50
CA TYR A 69 -29.51 -14.67 15.83
C TYR A 69 -30.05 -14.13 14.50
#